data_AF-A0A1Y2BQN8-F1
#
_entry.id   AF-A0A1Y2BQN8-F1
#
_cell.length_a   1.000
_cell.length_b   1.000
_cell.length_c   1.000
_cell.angle_alpha   90.00
_cell.angle_beta   90.00
_cell.angle_gamma   90.00
#
_symmetry.space_group_name_H-M   'P 1'
#
loop_
_entity.id
_entity.type
_entity.pdbx_description
1 polymer ?
#
loop_
_entity_poly.entity_id
_entity_poly.type
_entity_poly.pdbx_seq_one_letter_code
_entity_poly.pdbx_strand_id
1 'polypeptide(L)' 'SVVIIGAGPAGLCAARQFLHDNWTVTVIESQDQVGGVWVTAPPYTTLQR' A
#
# COMPACT_ATOMS: atom_id res chain seq x y z
N SER A 1 9.66 -15.81 -5.12
CA SER A 1 8.84 -14.66 -5.57
C SER A 1 7.55 -14.63 -4.76
N VAL A 2 6.99 -13.44 -4.53
CA VAL A 2 5.78 -13.24 -3.71
C VAL A 2 4.78 -12.36 -4.45
N VAL A 3 3.50 -12.68 -4.36
CA VAL A 3 2.39 -11.84 -4.81
C VAL A 3 1.60 -11.35 -3.60
N ILE A 4 1.33 -10.05 -3.56
CA ILE A 4 0.53 -9.40 -2.52
C ILE A 4 -0.71 -8.79 -3.16
N ILE A 5 -1.89 -9.09 -2.61
CA ILE A 5 -3.17 -8.52 -3.04
C ILE A 5 -3.56 -7.39 -2.09
N GLY A 6 -3.71 -6.19 -2.64
CA GLY A 6 -3.98 -4.95 -1.93
C GLY A 6 -2.72 -4.13 -1.67
N ALA A 7 -2.64 -2.94 -2.25
CA ALA A 7 -1.58 -1.95 -2.06
C ALA A 7 -1.94 -0.93 -0.96
N GLY A 8 -2.60 -1.38 0.10
CA GLY A 8 -2.81 -0.59 1.31
C GLY A 8 -1.58 -0.58 2.23
N PRO A 9 -1.68 0.05 3.42
CA PRO A 9 -0.57 0.15 4.37
C PRO A 9 0.04 -1.21 4.71
N ALA A 10 -0.80 -2.20 5.02
CA ALA A 10 -0.35 -3.55 5.34
C ALA A 10 0.39 -4.24 4.18
N GLY A 11 -0.17 -4.16 2.96
CA GLY A 11 0.43 -4.78 1.77
C GLY A 11 1.75 -4.14 1.38
N LEU A 12 1.85 -2.80 1.45
CA LEU A 12 3.09 -2.08 1.17
C LEU A 12 4.16 -2.33 2.24
N CYS A 13 3.78 -2.43 3.52
CA CYS A 13 4.70 -2.83 4.59
C CYS A 13 5.23 -4.26 4.39
N ALA A 14 4.36 -5.21 4.01
CA ALA A 14 4.77 -6.57 3.68
C ALA A 14 5.71 -6.60 2.46
N ALA A 15 5.38 -5.87 1.40
CA ALA A 15 6.20 -5.77 0.21
C ALA A 15 7.60 -5.24 0.54
N ARG A 16 7.69 -4.19 1.38
CA ARG A 16 8.96 -3.65 1.86
C ARG A 16 9.81 -4.70 2.55
N GLN A 17 9.20 -5.51 3.42
CA GLN A 17 9.91 -6.57 4.15
C GLN A 17 10.47 -7.63 3.19
N PHE A 18 9.65 -8.11 2.25
CA PHE A 18 10.10 -9.11 1.28
C PHE A 18 11.18 -8.56 0.33
N LEU A 19 11.08 -7.29 -0.09
CA LEU A 19 12.11 -6.63 -0.88
C LEU A 19 13.44 -6.50 -0.10
N HIS A 20 13.37 -6.17 1.20
CA HIS A 20 14.54 -6.13 2.07
C HIS A 20 15.24 -7.49 2.15
N ASP A 21 14.47 -8.57 2.13
CA ASP A 21 14.99 -9.94 2.15
C ASP A 21 15.37 -10.47 0.74
N ASN A 22 15.53 -9.57 -0.24
CA ASN A 22 15.89 -9.85 -1.65
C ASN A 22 14.92 -10.74 -2.43
N TRP A 23 13.62 -10.68 -2.11
CA TRP A 23 12.60 -11.36 -2.90
C TRP A 23 12.11 -10.51 -4.07
N THR A 24 11.78 -11.16 -5.18
CA THR A 24 10.96 -10.55 -6.23
C THR A 24 9.50 -10.47 -5.78
N VAL A 25 8.95 -9.26 -5.72
CA VAL A 25 7.59 -8.99 -5.21
C VAL A 25 6.74 -8.33 -6.30
N THR A 26 5.51 -8.81 -6.46
CA THR A 26 4.46 -8.17 -7.26
C THR A 26 3.30 -7.80 -6.35
N VAL A 27 2.87 -6.54 -6.38
CA VAL A 27 1.68 -6.07 -5.64
C VAL A 27 0.58 -5.78 -6.66
N ILE A 28 -0.63 -6.27 -6.40
CA ILE A 28 -1.80 -6.05 -7.24
C ILE A 28 -2.82 -5.24 -6.43
N GLU A 29 -3.33 -4.15 -6.99
CA GLU A 29 -4.34 -3.29 -6.39
C GLU A 29 -5.57 -3.21 -7.31
N SER A 30 -6.74 -3.17 -6.70
CA SER A 30 -8.04 -3.01 -7.36
C SER A 30 -8.32 -1.57 -7.80
N GLN A 31 -7.83 -0.59 -7.04
CA GLN A 31 -8.01 0.84 -7.29
C GLN A 31 -6.98 1.39 -8.28
N ASP A 32 -7.30 2.54 -8.88
CA ASP A 32 -6.38 3.27 -9.78
C ASP A 32 -5.14 3.83 -9.07
N GLN A 33 -5.14 3.86 -7.73
CA GLN A 33 -4.06 4.41 -6.92
C GLN A 33 -3.68 3.47 -5.76
N VAL A 34 -2.39 3.42 -5.47
CA VAL A 34 -1.84 2.70 -4.31
C VAL A 34 -1.96 3.54 -3.04
N GLY A 35 -2.02 2.88 -1.89
CA GLY A 35 -2.05 3.50 -0.56
C GLY A 35 -3.27 3.13 0.27
N GLY A 36 -4.28 2.50 -0.33
CA GLY A 36 -5.51 2.06 0.34
C GLY A 36 -6.14 3.21 1.14
N VAL A 37 -6.37 2.98 2.43
CA VAL A 37 -6.99 3.98 3.33
C VAL A 37 -6.25 5.31 3.39
N TRP A 38 -4.96 5.40 3.06
CA TRP A 38 -4.23 6.67 3.03
C TRP A 38 -4.66 7.58 1.89
N VAL A 39 -5.06 7.01 0.74
CA VAL A 39 -5.57 7.78 -0.40
C VAL A 39 -7.02 8.20 -0.17
N THR A 40 -7.80 7.34 0.47
CA THR A 40 -9.22 7.62 0.77
C THR A 40 -9.40 8.55 1.97
N ALA A 41 -8.40 8.63 2.86
CA ALA A 41 -8.48 9.48 4.03
C ALA A 41 -8.65 10.95 3.63
N PRO A 42 -9.55 11.70 4.31
CA PRO A 42 -9.69 13.12 4.08
C PRO A 42 -8.36 13.83 4.32
N PRO A 43 -8.00 14.83 3.49
CA PRO A 43 -6.79 15.61 3.70
C PRO A 43 -6.87 16.27 5.08
N TYR A 44 -5.75 16.36 5.77
CA TYR A 44 -5.70 16.94 7.11
C TYR A 44 -6.37 18.33 7.19
N THR A 45 -6.30 19.11 6.10
CA THR A 45 -6.95 20.41 5.94
C THR A 45 -8.46 20.39 6.20
N THR A 46 -9.18 19.28 5.92
CA THR A 46 -10.62 19.19 6.19
C THR A 46 -10.96 18.77 7.62
N LEU A 47 -9.98 18.29 8.41
CA LEU A 47 -10.17 17.94 9.82
C LEU A 47 -9.93 19.10 10.78
N GLN A 48 -9.36 20.21 10.30
CA GLN A 48 -9.09 21.42 11.08
C GLN A 48 -10.22 22.47 11.01
N ARG A 49 -11.35 22.14 10.38
CA ARG A 49 -12.54 22.99 10.28
C ARG A 49 -13.53 22.73 11.39
#